data_AF-A0A5N0GZZ9-F1
#
_entry.id   AF-A0A5N0GZZ9-F1
#
_cell.length_a   1.000
_cell.length_b   1.000
_cell.length_c   1.000
_cell.angle_alpha   90.00
_cell.angle_beta   90.00
_cell.angle_gamma   90.00
#
_symmetry.space_group_name_H-M   'P 1'
#
loop_
_entity.id
_entity.type
_entity.pdbx_description
1 polymer ?
#
loop_
_entity_poly.entity_id
_entity_poly.type
_entity_poly.pdbx_seq_one_letter_code
_entity_poly.pdbx_strand_id
1 'polypeptide(L)'
;MPLHERPVDDTRPAGIREQGVCMSADVLPGIAVVAAPILQADEILGTVGLVCQRVTLDPDDLTSRHTQRLRDTATEIAHQLGSTSWGG
;
A
#
# COMPACT_ATOMS: atom_id res chain seq x y z
N MET A 1 -23.30 19.49 -10.11
CA MET A 1 -22.77 19.64 -8.73
C MET A 1 -21.26 19.65 -8.83
N PRO A 2 -20.54 20.64 -8.27
CA PRO A 2 -19.09 20.67 -8.35
C PRO A 2 -18.52 19.56 -7.46
N LEU A 3 -17.59 18.78 -8.00
CA LEU A 3 -16.79 17.84 -7.23
C LEU A 3 -15.93 18.68 -6.27
N HIS A 4 -16.16 18.57 -4.98
CA HIS A 4 -15.25 19.11 -3.97
C HIS A 4 -13.92 18.36 -4.10
N GLU A 5 -12.95 18.94 -4.80
CA GLU A 5 -11.55 18.52 -4.74
C GLU A 5 -11.10 18.66 -3.29
N ARG A 6 -11.02 17.54 -2.57
CA ARG A 6 -10.39 17.53 -1.25
C ARG A 6 -8.90 17.83 -1.45
N PRO A 7 -8.29 18.67 -0.60
CA PRO A 7 -6.85 18.86 -0.62
C PRO A 7 -6.17 17.49 -0.51
N VAL A 8 -5.28 17.20 -1.46
CA VAL A 8 -4.36 16.08 -1.32
C VAL A 8 -3.42 16.46 -0.17
N ASP A 9 -3.53 15.74 0.93
CA ASP A 9 -2.69 15.94 2.10
C ASP A 9 -1.26 15.48 1.78
N ASP A 10 -0.42 16.43 1.38
CA ASP A 10 0.99 16.26 0.99
C ASP A 10 1.91 15.76 2.12
N THR A 11 1.39 15.56 3.34
CA THR A 11 2.17 15.00 4.46
C THR A 11 2.14 13.47 4.50
N ARG A 12 1.22 12.80 3.79
CA ARG A 12 1.12 11.34 3.73
C ARG A 12 2.30 10.61 3.08
N PRO A 13 2.97 11.12 2.03
CA PRO A 13 4.04 10.38 1.35
C PRO A 13 5.23 10.05 2.26
N ALA A 14 5.56 10.93 3.22
CA ALA A 14 6.67 10.73 4.14
C ALA A 14 6.42 9.54 5.10
N GLY A 15 5.21 9.48 5.68
CA GLY A 15 4.81 8.37 6.56
C GLY A 15 4.77 7.02 5.84
N ILE A 16 4.39 6.99 4.55
CA ILE A 16 4.38 5.75 3.75
C ILE A 16 5.79 5.22 3.51
N ARG A 17 6.78 6.09 3.30
CA ARG A 17 8.18 5.69 3.12
C ARG A 17 8.77 5.12 4.41
N GLU A 18 8.41 5.66 5.56
CA GLU A 18 8.87 5.16 6.87
C GLU A 18 8.14 3.88 7.31
N GLN A 19 6.84 3.76 7.01
CA GLN A 19 6.00 2.64 7.45
C GLN A 19 5.91 1.48 6.43
N GLY A 20 6.32 1.73 5.18
CA GLY A 20 6.27 0.77 4.08
C GLY A 20 4.86 0.40 3.60
N VAL A 21 3.81 1.06 4.12
CA VAL A 21 2.40 0.81 3.80
C VAL A 21 1.57 2.09 3.97
N CYS A 22 0.39 2.10 3.35
CA CYS A 22 -0.65 3.11 3.51
C CYS A 22 -2.00 2.42 3.78
N MET A 23 -2.80 2.95 4.71
CA MET A 23 -4.15 2.44 4.99
C MET A 23 -5.21 3.49 4.64
N SER A 24 -6.33 3.03 4.10
CA SER A 24 -7.51 3.84 3.82
C SER A 24 -8.78 3.09 4.18
N ALA A 25 -9.62 3.70 5.03
CA ALA A 25 -10.94 3.18 5.39
C ALA A 25 -12.10 3.91 4.68
N ASP A 26 -11.78 4.86 3.79
CA ASP A 26 -12.75 5.79 3.20
C ASP A 26 -13.11 5.45 1.75
N VAL A 27 -12.67 4.29 1.24
CA VAL A 27 -12.91 3.91 -0.17
C VAL A 27 -14.39 3.57 -0.39
N LEU A 28 -14.97 2.76 0.48
CA LEU A 28 -16.40 2.42 0.50
C LEU A 28 -16.84 2.16 1.95
N PRO A 29 -18.11 2.42 2.32
CA PRO A 29 -18.60 2.11 3.66
C PRO A 29 -18.37 0.65 4.03
N GLY A 30 -17.65 0.41 5.13
CA GLY A 30 -17.36 -0.94 5.63
C GLY A 30 -16.16 -1.63 4.98
N ILE A 31 -15.50 -1.02 4.01
CA ILE A 31 -14.29 -1.53 3.36
C ILE A 31 -13.05 -0.81 3.90
N ALA A 32 -12.01 -1.59 4.19
CA ALA A 32 -10.67 -1.09 4.45
C ALA A 32 -9.72 -1.55 3.33
N VAL A 33 -8.75 -0.71 3.04
CA VAL A 33 -7.69 -0.97 2.08
C VAL A 33 -6.35 -0.72 2.75
N VAL A 34 -5.42 -1.67 2.60
CA VAL A 34 -4.00 -1.45 2.86
C VAL A 34 -3.27 -1.57 1.56
N ALA A 35 -2.36 -0.66 1.27
CA ALA A 35 -1.48 -0.75 0.11
C ALA A 35 -0.02 -0.73 0.56
N ALA A 36 0.81 -1.55 -0.06
CA ALA A 36 2.26 -1.50 0.04
C ALA A 36 2.86 -1.14 -1.33
N PRO A 37 3.86 -0.25 -1.41
CA PRO A 37 4.53 0.06 -2.66
C PRO A 37 5.44 -1.10 -3.09
N ILE A 38 5.51 -1.32 -4.39
CA ILE A 38 6.51 -2.19 -5.01
C ILE A 38 7.65 -1.29 -5.46
N LEU A 39 8.82 -1.47 -4.86
CA LEU A 39 10.00 -0.62 -5.08
C LEU A 39 11.03 -1.32 -5.96
N GLN A 40 11.65 -0.59 -6.88
CA GLN A 40 12.88 -1.00 -7.54
C GLN A 40 13.91 0.11 -7.37
N ALA A 41 14.99 -0.20 -6.65
CA ALA A 41 15.87 0.83 -6.10
C ALA A 41 15.05 1.89 -5.33
N ASP A 42 15.08 3.15 -5.77
CA ASP A 42 14.34 4.27 -5.17
C ASP A 42 13.07 4.66 -5.94
N GLU A 43 12.68 3.87 -6.95
CA GLU A 43 11.50 4.12 -7.78
C GLU A 43 10.31 3.24 -7.36
N ILE A 44 9.11 3.84 -7.30
CA ILE A 44 7.86 3.11 -7.08
C ILE A 44 7.36 2.60 -8.44
N LEU A 45 7.45 1.29 -8.67
CA LEU A 45 6.94 0.65 -9.89
C LEU A 45 5.42 0.46 -9.86
N GLY A 46 4.85 0.36 -8.67
CA GLY A 46 3.43 0.12 -8.48
C GLY A 46 3.06 -0.10 -7.02
N THR A 47 1.85 -0.61 -6.79
CA THR A 47 1.32 -0.89 -5.45
C THR A 47 0.59 -2.22 -5.43
N VAL A 48 0.77 -2.98 -4.35
CA VAL A 48 -0.06 -4.15 -4.04
C VAL A 48 -1.03 -3.76 -2.93
N GLY A 49 -2.32 -4.04 -3.15
CA GLY A 49 -3.40 -3.66 -2.25
C GLY A 49 -4.13 -4.88 -1.68
N LEU A 50 -4.38 -4.88 -0.37
CA LEU A 50 -5.34 -5.74 0.30
C LEU A 50 -6.64 -4.95 0.49
N VAL A 51 -7.74 -5.44 -0.07
CA VAL A 51 -9.08 -4.86 0.08
C VAL A 51 -9.96 -5.85 0.83
N CYS A 52 -10.46 -5.46 2.00
CA CYS A 52 -11.26 -6.34 2.84
C CYS A 52 -12.29 -5.55 3.67
N GLN A 53 -13.16 -6.27 4.39
CA GLN A 53 -14.10 -5.64 5.30
C GLN A 53 -13.36 -5.09 6.53
N ARG A 54 -13.80 -3.96 7.08
CA ARG A 54 -13.22 -3.34 8.30
C ARG A 54 -13.20 -4.27 9.51
N VAL A 55 -14.07 -5.27 9.56
CA VAL A 55 -14.08 -6.28 10.63
C VAL A 55 -12.90 -7.26 10.55
N THR A 56 -12.28 -7.39 9.37
CA THR A 56 -11.15 -8.28 9.12
C THR A 56 -9.81 -7.59 9.36
N LEU A 57 -9.80 -6.27 9.24
CA LEU A 57 -8.60 -5.45 9.29
C LEU A 57 -8.94 -4.15 10.01
N ASP A 58 -8.33 -3.97 11.17
CA ASP A 58 -8.38 -2.71 11.89
C ASP A 58 -7.51 -1.68 11.13
N PRO A 59 -8.10 -0.61 10.57
CA PRO A 59 -7.37 0.40 9.81
C PRO A 59 -6.34 1.18 10.64
N ASP A 60 -6.40 1.09 11.97
CA ASP A 60 -5.47 1.75 12.88
C ASP A 60 -4.32 0.82 13.33
N ASP A 61 -4.35 -0.47 12.97
CA ASP A 61 -3.31 -1.45 13.30
C ASP A 61 -2.37 -1.76 12.13
N LEU A 62 -1.38 -0.89 11.95
CA LEU A 62 -0.28 -1.04 11.00
C LEU A 62 0.71 -2.17 11.36
N THR A 63 0.57 -2.78 12.54
CA THR A 63 1.40 -3.88 13.04
C THR A 63 0.75 -5.25 12.86
N SER A 64 -0.49 -5.28 12.35
CA SER A 64 -1.23 -6.50 12.15
C SER A 64 -0.47 -7.49 11.27
N ARG A 65 -0.73 -8.79 11.48
CA ARG A 65 -0.16 -9.87 10.65
C ARG A 65 -0.48 -9.71 9.16
N HIS A 66 -1.61 -9.10 8.84
CA HIS A 66 -2.04 -8.84 7.45
C HIS A 66 -1.18 -7.76 6.81
N THR A 67 -0.94 -6.66 7.55
CA THR A 67 -0.07 -5.57 7.10
C THR A 67 1.36 -6.06 6.89
N GLN A 68 1.90 -6.88 7.80
CA GLN A 68 3.24 -7.45 7.63
C GLN A 68 3.32 -8.36 6.39
N ARG A 69 2.36 -9.26 6.21
CA ARG A 69 2.31 -10.13 5.02
C ARG A 69 2.23 -9.34 3.72
N LEU A 70 1.52 -8.22 3.71
CA LEU A 70 1.42 -7.36 2.54
C LEU A 70 2.78 -6.72 2.21
N ARG A 71 3.54 -6.27 3.22
CA ARG A 71 4.93 -5.77 3.04
C ARG A 71 5.83 -6.87 2.47
N ASP A 72 5.79 -8.06 3.06
CA ASP A 72 6.60 -9.20 2.62
C ASP A 72 6.27 -9.55 1.15
N THR A 73 4.98 -9.57 0.81
CA THR A 73 4.50 -9.84 -0.56
C THR A 73 4.97 -8.76 -1.55
N ALA A 74 4.87 -7.47 -1.18
CA ALA A 74 5.34 -6.37 -2.02
C ALA A 74 6.85 -6.47 -2.28
N THR A 75 7.61 -6.87 -1.27
CA THR A 75 9.06 -7.08 -1.34
C THR A 75 9.41 -8.27 -2.22
N GLU A 76 8.67 -9.38 -2.11
CA GLU A 76 8.85 -10.55 -2.97
C GLU A 76 8.57 -10.22 -4.44
N ILE A 77 7.49 -9.49 -4.73
CA ILE A 77 7.17 -9.01 -6.08
C ILE A 77 8.29 -8.10 -6.60
N ALA A 78 8.77 -7.16 -5.79
CA ALA A 78 9.89 -6.29 -6.14
C ALA A 78 11.15 -7.09 -6.51
N HIS A 79 11.49 -8.13 -5.75
CA HIS A 79 12.61 -9.02 -6.07
C HIS A 79 12.40 -9.79 -7.37
N GLN A 80 11.19 -10.26 -7.66
CA GLN A 80 10.89 -10.96 -8.91
C GLN A 80 10.97 -10.04 -10.14
N LEU A 81 10.52 -8.79 -10.01
CA LEU A 81 10.64 -7.76 -11.04
C LEU A 81 12.08 -7.27 -11.24
N GLY A 82 12.88 -7.24 -10.17
CA GLY A 82 14.31 -6.89 -10.24
C GLY A 82 15.20 -8.02 -10.76
N SER A 83 14.82 -9.28 -10.54
CA SER A 83 15.56 -10.47 -11.01
C SER A 83 15.23 -10.87 -12.45
N THR A 84 14.26 -10.22 -13.09
CA THR A 84 13.93 -10.42 -14.51
C THR A 84 14.91 -9.72 -15.47
N SER A 85 16.11 -9.33 -15.01
CA SER A 85 17.21 -8.91 -15.88
C SER A 85 17.71 -10.09 -16.73
N TRP A 86 17.06 -10.31 -17.87
CA TRP A 86 17.58 -10.91 -19.11
C TRP A 86 18.44 -12.18 -18.96
N GLY A 87 17.78 -13.34 -18.97
CA GLY A 87 18.31 -14.48 -19.70
C GLY A 87 17.92 -14.35 -21.17
N GLY A 88 18.85 -13.93 -22.02
CA GLY A 88 18.65 -13.78 -23.47
C GLY A 88 19.82 -13.06 -24.13
#